data_AF-A0A4R8ML67-F1
#
_entry.id   AF-A0A4R8ML67-F1
#
_cell.length_a   1.000
_cell.length_b   1.000
_cell.length_c   1.000
_cell.angle_alpha   90.00
_cell.angle_beta   90.00
_cell.angle_gamma   90.00
#
_symmetry.space_group_name_H-M   'P 1'
#
loop_
_entity.id
_entity.type
_entity.pdbx_description
1 polymer ?
#
loop_
_entity_poly.entity_id
_entity_poly.type
_entity_poly.pdbx_seq_one_letter_code
_entity_poly.pdbx_strand_id
1 'polypeptide(L)'
;MKKITYNLYLTFKENIATELEINFIKENNDYFANFEVNQLKSILYPYKPKLLVNRFEENLCVELIKINSNLNLSIDDRSPTILENPIIKDDSDAQLAFKIYLAEISMHLEDDQYLIVSITNIKHFYICNYSNEKFLKSEKLDDLLFGGGPLILNKFTGKIYETSSAQPEEDIEEFRILYFPNN
;
A
#
# COMPACT_ATOMS: atom_id res chain seq x y z
N MET A 1 -19.50 -15.97 -9.91
CA MET A 1 -18.20 -15.29 -10.04
C MET A 1 -17.99 -14.44 -8.80
N LYS A 2 -16.88 -14.63 -8.06
CA LYS A 2 -16.52 -13.70 -6.98
C LYS A 2 -16.19 -12.37 -7.64
N LYS A 3 -16.93 -11.31 -7.29
CA LYS A 3 -16.73 -9.97 -7.84
C LYS A 3 -15.34 -9.50 -7.43
N ILE A 4 -14.47 -9.41 -8.42
CA ILE A 4 -13.16 -8.78 -8.33
C ILE A 4 -13.38 -7.32 -7.88
N THR A 5 -12.70 -6.90 -6.81
CA THR A 5 -12.81 -5.55 -6.26
C THR A 5 -11.44 -4.90 -6.13
N TYR A 6 -11.39 -3.60 -6.38
CA TYR A 6 -10.21 -2.75 -6.37
C TYR A 6 -10.34 -1.74 -5.24
N ASN A 7 -9.22 -1.42 -4.61
CA ASN A 7 -9.13 -0.29 -3.70
C ASN A 7 -9.05 0.99 -4.53
N LEU A 8 -9.99 1.91 -4.35
CA LEU A 8 -9.91 3.25 -4.91
C LEU A 8 -9.28 4.18 -3.87
N TYR A 9 -8.16 4.79 -4.22
CA TYR A 9 -7.47 5.76 -3.38
C TYR A 9 -7.60 7.17 -3.95
N LEU A 10 -7.69 8.14 -3.05
CA LEU A 10 -7.56 9.56 -3.34
C LEU A 10 -6.24 10.07 -2.74
N THR A 11 -5.41 10.66 -3.58
CA THR A 11 -4.20 11.37 -3.16
C THR A 11 -4.53 12.85 -3.06
N PHE A 12 -4.31 13.47 -1.91
CA PHE A 12 -4.57 14.89 -1.74
C PHE A 12 -3.55 15.72 -2.52
N LYS A 13 -4.02 16.75 -3.22
CA LYS A 13 -3.12 17.65 -3.98
C LYS A 13 -2.34 18.60 -3.09
N GLU A 14 -2.87 18.89 -1.91
CA GLU A 14 -2.36 19.86 -0.97
C GLU A 14 -2.33 19.27 0.44
N ASN A 15 -1.75 20.02 1.39
CA ASN A 15 -1.74 19.64 2.80
C ASN A 15 -3.13 19.69 3.47
N ILE A 16 -4.13 20.22 2.76
CA ILE A 16 -5.52 20.34 3.20
C ILE A 16 -6.41 19.79 2.09
N ALA A 17 -7.34 18.91 2.46
CA ALA A 17 -8.33 18.41 1.51
C ALA A 17 -9.22 19.56 0.99
N THR A 18 -9.28 19.71 -0.32
CA THR A 18 -10.18 20.63 -1.01
C THR A 18 -11.63 20.22 -0.81
N GLU A 19 -12.57 21.15 -1.04
CA GLU A 19 -14.00 20.88 -0.91
C GLU A 19 -14.47 19.76 -1.87
N LEU A 20 -13.88 19.68 -3.06
CA LEU A 20 -14.13 18.60 -4.02
C LEU A 20 -13.68 17.24 -3.48
N GLU A 21 -12.49 17.16 -2.90
CA GLU A 21 -11.96 15.93 -2.30
C GLU A 21 -12.82 15.48 -1.11
N ILE A 22 -13.26 16.42 -0.27
CA ILE A 22 -14.14 16.13 0.88
C ILE A 22 -15.50 15.59 0.43
N ASN A 23 -16.12 16.24 -0.57
CA ASN A 23 -17.41 15.80 -1.09
C ASN A 23 -17.29 14.41 -1.72
N PHE A 24 -16.23 14.17 -2.49
CA PHE A 24 -15.98 12.86 -3.09
C PHE A 24 -15.81 11.77 -2.03
N ILE A 25 -15.04 12.02 -0.97
CA ILE A 25 -14.89 11.09 0.16
C ILE A 25 -16.24 10.84 0.82
N LYS A 26 -17.02 11.88 1.09
CA LYS A 26 -18.33 11.76 1.73
C LYS A 26 -19.31 10.92 0.90
N GLU A 27 -19.27 11.03 -0.42
CA GLU A 27 -20.16 10.28 -1.31
C GLU A 27 -19.78 8.81 -1.43
N ASN A 28 -18.48 8.50 -1.34
CA ASN A 28 -17.96 7.21 -1.77
C ASN A 28 -17.36 6.35 -0.64
N ASN A 29 -17.05 6.90 0.53
CA ASN A 29 -16.45 6.18 1.66
C ASN A 29 -17.49 5.84 2.74
N ASP A 30 -17.68 4.55 3.03
CA ASP A 30 -18.71 4.08 3.97
C ASP A 30 -18.57 4.64 5.40
N TYR A 31 -17.34 4.88 5.86
CA TYR A 31 -17.08 5.43 7.19
C TYR A 31 -17.29 6.95 7.20
N PHE A 32 -16.63 7.66 6.29
CA PHE A 32 -16.65 9.13 6.24
C PHE A 32 -17.99 9.70 5.77
N ALA A 33 -18.80 8.93 5.03
CA ALA A 33 -20.14 9.33 4.59
C ALA A 33 -21.04 9.77 5.75
N ASN A 34 -20.84 9.20 6.95
CA ASN A 34 -21.64 9.45 8.15
C ASN A 34 -21.36 10.80 8.82
N PHE A 35 -20.31 11.53 8.44
CA PHE A 35 -19.92 12.79 9.05
C PHE A 35 -20.35 13.99 8.20
N GLU A 36 -20.70 15.10 8.84
CA GLU A 36 -20.99 16.36 8.14
C GLU A 36 -19.74 16.93 7.46
N VAL A 37 -19.92 17.68 6.37
CA VAL A 37 -18.79 18.26 5.59
C VAL A 37 -17.83 19.07 6.47
N ASN A 38 -18.36 19.86 7.40
CA ASN A 38 -17.54 20.65 8.33
C ASN A 38 -16.78 19.77 9.35
N GLN A 39 -17.33 18.62 9.72
CA GLN A 39 -16.63 17.64 10.56
C GLN A 39 -15.51 16.97 9.77
N LEU A 40 -15.77 16.59 8.52
CA LEU A 40 -14.76 16.01 7.63
C LEU A 40 -13.58 16.95 7.39
N LYS A 41 -13.80 18.27 7.27
CA LYS A 41 -12.69 19.26 7.20
C LYS A 41 -11.72 19.14 8.38
N SER A 42 -12.24 18.81 9.57
CA SER A 42 -11.42 18.65 10.77
C SER A 42 -10.81 17.24 10.86
N ILE A 43 -11.58 16.20 10.53
CA ILE A 43 -11.15 14.79 10.51
C ILE A 43 -10.20 14.48 9.35
N LEU A 44 -10.03 15.40 8.40
CA LEU A 44 -9.09 15.28 7.29
C LEU A 44 -7.98 16.35 7.35
N TYR A 45 -7.79 17.03 8.50
CA TYR A 45 -6.62 17.87 8.82
C TYR A 45 -5.79 17.48 10.10
N PRO A 46 -4.44 17.38 10.06
CA PRO A 46 -3.52 17.25 8.93
C PRO A 46 -3.24 15.76 8.61
N TYR A 47 -3.28 15.36 7.33
CA TYR A 47 -3.38 13.93 7.00
C TYR A 47 -2.38 13.42 5.97
N LYS A 48 -2.23 12.09 6.04
CA LYS A 48 -1.52 11.22 5.10
C LYS A 48 -1.79 11.67 3.66
N PRO A 49 -0.77 11.71 2.78
CA PRO A 49 -0.90 12.18 1.40
C PRO A 49 -1.90 11.38 0.56
N LYS A 50 -2.31 10.18 1.02
CA LYS A 50 -3.19 9.26 0.32
C LYS A 50 -4.19 8.62 1.28
N LEU A 51 -5.46 8.55 0.87
CA LEU A 51 -6.58 7.99 1.62
C LEU A 51 -7.30 6.92 0.81
N LEU A 52 -7.63 5.79 1.45
CA LEU A 52 -8.51 4.78 0.86
C LEU A 52 -9.94 5.30 0.86
N VAL A 53 -10.51 5.50 -0.33
CA VAL A 53 -11.88 5.99 -0.51
C VAL A 53 -12.84 4.84 -0.24
N ASN A 54 -12.80 3.77 -1.03
CA ASN A 54 -13.56 2.56 -0.78
C ASN A 54 -13.08 1.42 -1.69
N ARG A 55 -13.86 0.33 -1.70
CA ARG A 55 -13.67 -0.83 -2.56
C ARG A 55 -14.81 -0.91 -3.56
N PHE A 56 -14.47 -0.97 -4.84
CA PHE A 56 -15.44 -1.06 -5.92
C PHE A 56 -15.04 -2.12 -6.94
N GLU A 57 -15.99 -2.54 -7.78
CA GLU A 57 -15.66 -3.31 -8.98
C GLU A 57 -14.80 -2.47 -9.93
N GLU A 58 -13.94 -3.11 -10.73
CA GLU A 58 -13.02 -2.41 -11.64
C GLU A 58 -13.72 -1.39 -12.53
N ASN A 59 -14.83 -1.80 -13.14
CA ASN A 59 -15.59 -0.94 -14.05
C ASN A 59 -16.08 0.33 -13.35
N LEU A 60 -16.53 0.21 -12.10
CA LEU A 60 -16.98 1.33 -11.30
C LEU A 60 -15.81 2.21 -10.85
N CYS A 61 -14.68 1.61 -10.48
CA CYS A 61 -13.44 2.34 -10.23
C CYS A 61 -13.01 3.19 -11.44
N VAL A 62 -12.98 2.60 -12.64
CA VAL A 62 -12.61 3.28 -13.89
C VAL A 62 -13.61 4.39 -14.21
N GLU A 63 -14.91 4.15 -14.01
CA GLU A 63 -15.96 5.16 -14.19
C GLU A 63 -15.78 6.34 -13.22
N LEU A 64 -15.57 6.08 -11.93
CA LEU A 64 -15.35 7.09 -10.90
C LEU A 64 -14.11 7.94 -11.21
N ILE A 65 -13.01 7.33 -11.66
CA ILE A 65 -11.80 8.05 -12.09
C ILE A 65 -12.11 8.96 -13.28
N LYS A 66 -12.85 8.45 -14.27
CA LYS A 66 -13.18 9.22 -15.47
C LYS A 66 -14.09 10.41 -15.17
N ILE A 67 -15.12 10.21 -14.35
CA ILE A 67 -16.07 11.26 -13.96
C ILE A 67 -15.37 12.33 -13.10
N ASN A 68 -14.50 11.90 -12.19
CA ASN A 68 -13.78 12.78 -11.26
C ASN A 68 -12.34 13.03 -11.70
N SER A 69 -12.13 13.29 -13.00
CA SER A 69 -10.80 13.48 -13.61
C SER A 69 -10.00 14.66 -13.04
N ASN A 70 -10.66 15.56 -12.31
CA ASN A 70 -10.06 16.66 -11.57
C ASN A 70 -9.48 16.22 -10.21
N LEU A 71 -9.77 15.02 -9.72
CA LEU A 71 -9.20 14.44 -8.50
C LEU A 71 -8.02 13.53 -8.83
N ASN A 72 -7.08 13.37 -7.89
CA ASN A 72 -5.96 12.45 -8.06
C ASN A 72 -6.34 11.07 -7.53
N LEU A 73 -7.12 10.34 -8.33
CA LEU A 73 -7.62 9.00 -8.01
C LEU A 73 -6.71 7.93 -8.61
N SER A 74 -6.45 6.89 -7.83
CA SER A 74 -5.70 5.71 -8.29
C SER A 74 -6.38 4.45 -7.78
N ILE A 75 -6.31 3.38 -8.56
CA ILE A 75 -6.80 2.07 -8.11
C ILE A 75 -5.63 1.16 -7.81
N ASP A 76 -5.77 0.37 -6.75
CA ASP A 76 -4.89 -0.76 -6.51
C ASP A 76 -5.70 -2.05 -6.51
N ASP A 77 -5.10 -3.08 -7.09
CA ASP A 77 -5.74 -4.36 -7.32
C ASP A 77 -5.87 -5.13 -6.00
N ARG A 78 -7.06 -5.66 -5.69
CA ARG A 78 -7.31 -6.64 -4.60
C ARG A 78 -8.01 -7.91 -5.10
N SER A 79 -7.94 -8.17 -6.40
CA SER A 79 -8.44 -9.38 -7.03
C SER A 79 -7.59 -10.59 -6.64
N PRO A 80 -8.18 -11.81 -6.66
CA PRO A 80 -7.38 -13.02 -6.68
C PRO A 80 -6.37 -12.91 -7.82
N THR A 81 -5.12 -13.15 -7.50
CA THR A 81 -4.03 -13.16 -8.46
C THR A 81 -4.24 -14.33 -9.41
N ILE A 82 -4.30 -14.04 -10.71
CA ILE A 82 -4.33 -15.07 -11.75
C ILE A 82 -2.95 -15.76 -11.75
N LEU A 83 -2.95 -17.06 -11.49
CA LEU A 83 -1.72 -17.86 -11.35
C LEU A 83 -1.15 -18.31 -12.70
N GLU A 84 -0.97 -17.37 -13.62
CA GLU A 84 -0.44 -17.61 -14.95
C GLU A 84 0.80 -16.75 -15.17
N ASN A 85 1.90 -17.37 -15.60
CA ASN A 85 3.15 -16.70 -15.96
C ASN A 85 3.69 -15.74 -14.88
N PRO A 86 4.40 -16.23 -13.85
CA PRO A 86 4.97 -15.35 -12.83
C PRO A 86 5.92 -14.32 -13.45
N ILE A 87 5.76 -13.05 -13.07
CA ILE A 87 6.62 -11.92 -13.45
C ILE A 87 7.98 -12.04 -12.73
N ILE A 88 7.94 -12.36 -11.44
CA ILE A 88 9.12 -12.58 -10.60
C ILE A 88 9.46 -14.07 -10.68
N LYS A 89 10.51 -14.40 -11.42
CA LYS A 89 10.80 -15.80 -11.80
C LYS A 89 11.62 -16.51 -10.74
N ASP A 90 12.51 -15.79 -10.07
CA ASP A 90 13.45 -16.36 -9.11
C ASP A 90 13.81 -15.35 -7.99
N ASP A 91 14.71 -15.78 -7.11
CA ASP A 91 15.15 -15.00 -5.95
C ASP A 91 15.95 -13.75 -6.39
N SER A 92 16.61 -13.78 -7.56
CA SER A 92 17.38 -12.64 -8.09
C SER A 92 16.44 -11.53 -8.56
N ASP A 93 15.38 -11.88 -9.29
CA ASP A 93 14.33 -10.94 -9.70
C ASP A 93 13.67 -10.29 -8.47
N ALA A 94 13.38 -11.11 -7.44
CA ALA A 94 12.78 -10.62 -6.20
C ALA A 94 13.71 -9.64 -5.48
N GLN A 95 14.99 -9.98 -5.35
CA GLN A 95 15.97 -9.11 -4.71
C GLN A 95 16.12 -7.77 -5.45
N LEU A 96 16.11 -7.79 -6.78
CA LEU A 96 16.16 -6.56 -7.59
C LEU A 96 14.92 -5.68 -7.35
N ALA A 97 13.72 -6.27 -7.38
CA ALA A 97 12.48 -5.54 -7.15
C ALA A 97 12.47 -4.83 -5.78
N PHE A 98 12.85 -5.54 -4.72
CA PHE A 98 12.96 -4.94 -3.38
C PHE A 98 14.02 -3.85 -3.31
N LYS A 99 15.20 -4.03 -3.93
CA LYS A 99 16.25 -3.00 -3.95
C LYS A 99 15.77 -1.71 -4.61
N ILE A 100 15.08 -1.81 -5.74
CA ILE A 100 14.54 -0.64 -6.45
C ILE A 100 13.54 0.10 -5.56
N TYR A 101 12.59 -0.64 -4.98
CA TYR A 101 11.57 -0.05 -4.11
C TYR A 101 12.17 0.59 -2.86
N LEU A 102 13.09 -0.09 -2.17
CA LEU A 102 13.75 0.45 -0.99
C LEU A 102 14.60 1.68 -1.31
N ALA A 103 15.26 1.71 -2.48
CA ALA A 103 15.99 2.89 -2.93
C ALA A 103 15.06 4.09 -3.15
N GLU A 104 13.89 3.88 -3.75
CA GLU A 104 12.88 4.94 -3.97
C GLU A 104 12.40 5.53 -2.65
N ILE A 105 11.98 4.71 -1.69
CA ILE A 105 11.54 5.22 -0.38
C ILE A 105 12.68 5.80 0.46
N SER A 106 13.93 5.41 0.19
CA SER A 106 15.13 5.97 0.85
C SER A 106 15.52 7.35 0.32
N MET A 107 15.04 7.76 -0.87
CA MET A 107 15.37 9.08 -1.43
C MET A 107 14.97 10.26 -0.53
N HIS A 108 14.06 10.03 0.41
CA HIS A 108 13.57 11.02 1.36
C HIS A 108 14.30 11.02 2.71
N LEU A 109 15.33 10.18 2.89
CA LEU A 109 16.00 9.97 4.18
C LEU A 109 17.37 10.64 4.31
N GLU A 110 17.71 11.58 3.42
CA GLU A 110 19.01 12.29 3.39
C GLU A 110 20.21 11.31 3.33
N ASP A 111 21.02 11.21 4.38
CA ASP A 111 22.21 10.36 4.48
C ASP A 111 21.91 8.93 4.98
N ASP A 112 20.66 8.50 4.92
CA ASP A 112 20.19 7.22 5.45
C ASP A 112 19.52 6.37 4.35
N GLN A 113 19.38 5.07 4.60
CA GLN A 113 18.77 4.17 3.63
C GLN A 113 18.17 2.93 4.27
N TYR A 114 17.15 2.39 3.63
CA TYR A 114 16.62 1.07 3.96
C TYR A 114 17.41 -0.04 3.28
N LEU A 115 17.85 -1.01 4.08
CA LEU A 115 18.62 -2.17 3.65
C LEU A 115 17.82 -3.46 3.84
N ILE A 116 17.97 -4.37 2.89
CA ILE A 116 17.39 -5.72 2.98
C ILE A 116 18.15 -6.50 4.06
N VAL A 117 17.42 -7.03 5.04
CA VAL A 117 17.94 -7.92 6.08
C VAL A 117 17.82 -9.38 5.64
N SER A 118 16.65 -9.76 5.11
CA SER A 118 16.40 -11.13 4.63
C SER A 118 15.24 -11.17 3.65
N ILE A 119 15.27 -12.12 2.71
CA ILE A 119 14.15 -12.42 1.81
C ILE A 119 13.72 -13.87 2.03
N THR A 120 12.42 -14.09 2.19
CA THR A 120 11.79 -15.42 2.31
C THR A 120 10.88 -15.68 1.12
N ASN A 121 11.04 -16.83 0.47
CA ASN A 121 10.22 -17.25 -0.66
C ASN A 121 9.01 -18.07 -0.17
N ILE A 122 7.78 -17.58 -0.41
CA ILE A 122 6.54 -18.24 0.01
C ILE A 122 5.68 -18.51 -1.22
N LYS A 123 5.91 -19.65 -1.88
CA LYS A 123 5.13 -20.21 -3.01
C LYS A 123 4.74 -19.20 -4.11
N HIS A 124 3.78 -18.31 -3.84
CA HIS A 124 3.20 -17.30 -4.73
C HIS A 124 3.67 -15.86 -4.49
N PHE A 125 4.39 -15.60 -3.41
CA PHE A 125 4.92 -14.28 -3.07
C PHE A 125 6.28 -14.40 -2.34
N TYR A 126 6.96 -13.29 -2.16
CA TYR A 126 8.16 -13.16 -1.34
C TYR A 126 7.89 -12.21 -0.18
N ILE A 127 8.58 -12.43 0.93
CA ILE A 127 8.62 -11.51 2.07
C ILE A 127 10.04 -10.96 2.18
N CYS A 128 10.20 -9.64 2.19
CA CYS A 128 11.47 -8.97 2.45
C CYS A 128 11.43 -8.26 3.79
N ASN A 129 12.20 -8.75 4.75
CA ASN A 129 12.45 -7.97 5.96
C ASN A 129 13.54 -6.95 5.64
N TYR A 130 13.26 -5.69 5.91
CA TYR A 130 14.18 -4.59 5.74
C TYR A 130 14.28 -3.76 7.02
N SER A 131 15.38 -3.04 7.14
CA SER A 131 15.63 -2.13 8.25
C SER A 131 16.45 -0.96 7.75
N ASN A 132 16.29 0.19 8.37
CA ASN A 132 17.13 1.33 8.06
C ASN A 132 18.57 1.13 8.59
N GLU A 133 19.54 1.62 7.81
CA GLU A 133 20.96 1.37 8.01
C GLU A 133 21.47 1.86 9.36
N LYS A 134 20.97 2.99 9.86
CA LYS A 134 21.37 3.50 11.19
C LYS A 134 20.94 2.54 12.31
N PHE A 135 19.82 1.85 12.17
CA PHE A 135 19.38 0.85 13.16
C PHE A 135 20.29 -0.37 13.19
N LEU A 136 20.74 -0.84 12.03
CA LEU A 136 21.68 -1.97 11.95
C LEU A 136 23.05 -1.66 12.59
N LYS A 137 23.37 -0.38 12.78
CA LYS A 137 24.66 0.07 13.33
C LYS A 137 24.56 0.59 14.78
N SER A 138 23.35 0.73 15.35
CA SER A 138 23.15 1.34 16.67
C SER A 138 22.95 0.29 17.77
N GLU A 139 23.53 0.54 18.95
CA GLU A 139 23.34 -0.27 20.17
C GLU A 139 22.26 0.31 21.10
N LYS A 140 21.60 1.42 20.72
CA LYS A 140 20.63 2.13 21.56
C LYS A 140 19.19 1.67 21.31
N LEU A 141 18.50 1.27 22.38
CA LEU A 141 17.10 0.84 22.33
C LEU A 141 16.13 1.91 21.81
N ASP A 142 16.42 3.20 22.02
CA ASP A 142 15.56 4.30 21.58
C ASP A 142 15.53 4.47 20.06
N ASP A 143 16.57 3.96 19.38
CA ASP A 143 16.60 3.89 17.92
C ASP A 143 15.70 2.73 17.42
N LEU A 144 15.26 1.78 18.25
CA LEU A 144 14.44 0.63 17.80
C LEU A 144 12.99 0.98 17.41
N LEU A 145 12.57 2.24 17.54
CA LEU A 145 11.16 2.65 17.41
C LEU A 145 10.72 3.05 15.99
N PHE A 146 11.59 3.06 14.98
CA PHE A 146 11.21 3.50 13.64
C PHE A 146 11.82 2.64 12.52
N GLY A 147 11.08 2.48 11.41
CA GLY A 147 11.66 2.21 10.10
C GLY A 147 12.04 0.76 9.77
N GLY A 148 11.15 -0.19 10.04
CA GLY A 148 11.30 -1.56 9.57
C GLY A 148 9.96 -2.23 9.34
N GLY A 149 9.97 -3.24 8.48
CA GLY A 149 8.83 -4.11 8.26
C GLY A 149 9.19 -5.26 7.33
N PRO A 150 8.34 -6.27 7.23
CA PRO A 150 8.26 -7.04 6.02
C PRO A 150 7.58 -6.24 4.90
N LEU A 151 8.11 -6.37 3.69
CA LEU A 151 7.41 -6.07 2.44
C LEU A 151 6.97 -7.37 1.80
N ILE A 152 5.81 -7.37 1.17
CA ILE A 152 5.30 -8.52 0.43
C ILE A 152 5.42 -8.24 -1.07
N LEU A 153 6.14 -9.08 -1.82
CA LEU A 153 6.22 -9.01 -3.28
C LEU A 153 5.40 -10.14 -3.89
N ASN A 154 4.34 -9.79 -4.61
CA ASN A 154 3.53 -10.77 -5.34
C ASN A 154 4.29 -11.24 -6.60
N LYS A 155 4.49 -12.56 -6.76
CA LYS A 155 5.26 -13.09 -7.89
C LYS A 155 4.63 -12.86 -9.26
N PHE A 156 3.31 -12.75 -9.31
CA PHE A 156 2.55 -12.72 -10.56
C PHE A 156 2.19 -11.30 -10.99
N THR A 157 2.12 -10.36 -10.05
CA THR A 157 1.87 -8.94 -10.38
C THR A 157 3.13 -8.08 -10.31
N GLY A 158 4.20 -8.56 -9.67
CA GLY A 158 5.43 -7.80 -9.44
C GLY A 158 5.24 -6.63 -8.46
N LYS A 159 4.05 -6.48 -7.86
CA LYS A 159 3.74 -5.40 -6.93
C LYS A 159 4.27 -5.69 -5.53
N ILE A 160 4.74 -4.64 -4.87
CA ILE A 160 5.16 -4.64 -3.47
C ILE A 160 4.06 -4.05 -2.60
N TYR A 161 3.77 -4.72 -1.50
CA TYR A 161 2.80 -4.31 -0.49
C TYR A 161 3.51 -4.12 0.85
N GLU A 162 3.27 -2.98 1.48
CA GLU A 162 3.75 -2.68 2.82
C GLU A 162 2.87 -3.37 3.87
N THR A 163 3.47 -3.96 4.90
CA THR A 163 2.74 -4.36 6.10
C THR A 163 2.73 -3.23 7.11
N SER A 164 1.76 -3.23 8.03
CA SER A 164 1.89 -2.47 9.26
C SER A 164 3.05 -3.01 10.09
N SER A 165 3.81 -2.12 10.73
CA SER A 165 4.87 -2.53 11.67
C SER A 165 4.31 -3.11 12.98
N ALA A 166 2.99 -3.00 13.21
CA ALA A 166 2.35 -3.44 14.45
C ALA A 166 1.91 -4.91 14.43
N GLN A 167 1.41 -5.40 13.28
CA GLN A 167 0.87 -6.76 13.14
C GLN A 167 1.25 -7.39 11.79
N PRO A 168 2.56 -7.51 11.47
CA PRO A 168 2.99 -7.94 10.14
C PRO A 168 2.49 -9.33 9.76
N GLU A 169 2.39 -10.27 10.70
CA GLU A 169 1.91 -11.63 10.43
C GLU A 169 0.43 -11.66 10.04
N GLU A 170 -0.40 -10.84 10.68
CA GLU A 170 -1.81 -10.71 10.34
C GLU A 170 -1.97 -10.11 8.94
N ASP A 171 -1.19 -9.06 8.61
CA ASP A 171 -1.19 -8.44 7.28
C ASP A 171 -0.76 -9.41 6.17
N ILE A 172 0.25 -10.24 6.43
CA ILE A 172 0.71 -11.29 5.50
C ILE A 172 -0.39 -12.34 5.27
N GLU A 173 -1.08 -12.75 6.34
CA GLU A 173 -2.16 -13.73 6.23
C GLU A 173 -3.37 -13.15 5.50
N GLU A 174 -3.75 -11.91 5.81
CA GLU A 174 -4.79 -11.20 5.05
C GLU A 174 -4.42 -11.12 3.58
N PHE A 175 -3.20 -10.71 3.25
CA PHE A 175 -2.71 -10.67 1.88
C PHE A 175 -2.85 -12.04 1.20
N ARG A 176 -2.43 -13.12 1.88
CA ARG A 176 -2.53 -14.48 1.35
C ARG A 176 -3.99 -14.86 1.04
N ILE A 177 -4.91 -14.66 1.98
CA ILE A 177 -6.33 -14.97 1.81
C ILE A 177 -6.94 -14.16 0.67
N LEU A 178 -6.57 -12.88 0.55
CA LEU A 178 -7.16 -11.97 -0.43
C LEU A 178 -6.70 -12.25 -1.86
N TYR A 179 -5.40 -12.36 -2.06
CA TYR A 179 -4.81 -12.53 -3.39
C TYR A 179 -4.70 -13.99 -3.81
N PHE A 180 -4.72 -14.92 -2.87
CA PHE A 180 -4.58 -16.36 -3.12
C PHE A 180 -5.63 -17.22 -2.39
N PRO A 181 -6.94 -16.90 -2.49
CA PRO A 181 -8.02 -17.49 -1.66
C PRO A 181 -8.28 -18.99 -1.84
N ASN A 182 -7.65 -19.62 -2.83
CA ASN A 182 -7.79 -21.05 -3.14
C ASN A 182 -6.53 -21.86 -2.79
N ASN A 183 -5.64 -21.32 -1.93
CA ASN A 183 -4.46 -22.03 -1.42
C ASN A 183 -4.57 -22.36 0.06
#